data_AF-A0A368B9Q2-F1
#
_entry.id   AF-A0A368B9Q2-F1
#
_cell.length_a   1.000
_cell.length_b   1.000
_cell.length_c   1.000
_cell.angle_alpha   90.00
_cell.angle_beta   90.00
_cell.angle_gamma   90.00
#
_symmetry.space_group_name_H-M   'P 1'
#
loop_
_entity.id
_entity.type
_entity.pdbx_description
1 polymer ?
#
loop_
_entity_poly.entity_id
_entity_poly.type
_entity_poly.pdbx_seq_one_letter_code
_entity_poly.pdbx_strand_id
1 'polypeptide(L)'
;MDDSTSRPRKESRHPAGRSVRGRTTGVRIVTRSAFSVFLLTACVALAVLSVPQMRKLRALKEELARAKALEAHVEQEKDQKRRDLNAIRNDPAYLELVARDRLDLYREGEKVYRIEQK
;
A
#
# COMPACT_ATOMS: atom_id res chain seq x y z
N MET A 1 68.60 -1.74 -79.61
CA MET A 1 67.52 -2.60 -79.11
C MET A 1 67.98 -3.15 -77.77
N ASP A 2 67.57 -2.58 -76.64
CA ASP A 2 66.25 -2.71 -75.96
C ASP A 2 66.28 -3.96 -75.04
N ASP A 3 65.82 -3.96 -73.80
CA ASP A 3 65.13 -2.93 -72.99
C ASP A 3 65.50 -3.10 -71.49
N SER A 4 65.05 -2.16 -70.66
CA SER A 4 64.82 -2.22 -69.22
C SER A 4 64.24 -3.56 -68.71
N THR A 5 64.21 -3.94 -67.42
CA THR A 5 64.36 -3.26 -66.12
C THR A 5 65.02 -4.26 -65.12
N SER A 6 65.26 -4.05 -63.81
CA SER A 6 65.08 -2.93 -62.85
C SER A 6 66.18 -3.03 -61.75
N ARG A 7 66.10 -2.23 -60.68
CA ARG A 7 66.91 -2.40 -59.45
C ARG A 7 66.00 -2.63 -58.23
N PRO A 8 66.32 -3.56 -57.31
CA PRO A 8 65.48 -3.84 -56.15
C PRO A 8 65.60 -2.75 -55.08
N ARG A 9 64.46 -2.13 -54.73
CA ARG A 9 64.35 -1.13 -53.68
C ARG A 9 64.35 -1.83 -52.31
N LYS A 10 65.36 -1.57 -51.48
CA LYS A 10 65.52 -2.22 -50.18
C LYS A 10 64.50 -1.68 -49.18
N GLU A 11 63.54 -2.51 -48.80
CA GLU A 11 62.39 -2.11 -47.98
C GLU A 11 62.70 -2.16 -46.47
N SER A 12 62.69 -1.00 -45.82
CA SER A 12 62.89 -0.85 -44.39
C SER A 12 61.62 -1.25 -43.62
N ARG A 13 61.57 -2.50 -43.14
CA ARG A 13 60.47 -3.00 -42.31
C ARG A 13 60.51 -2.38 -40.90
N HIS A 14 59.59 -1.47 -40.60
CA HIS A 14 59.26 -1.07 -39.22
C HIS A 14 58.21 -2.02 -38.62
N PRO A 15 58.52 -2.77 -37.55
CA PRO A 15 57.52 -3.56 -36.82
C PRO A 15 56.89 -2.73 -35.70
N ALA A 16 55.98 -1.81 -36.04
CA ALA A 16 55.23 -0.98 -35.08
C ALA A 16 53.72 -1.23 -35.22
N GLY A 17 53.04 -1.63 -34.14
CA GLY A 17 51.57 -1.79 -34.13
C GLY A 17 51.00 -3.09 -33.53
N ARG A 18 51.80 -3.92 -32.84
CA ARG A 18 51.23 -5.05 -32.07
C ARG A 18 50.50 -4.52 -30.81
N SER A 19 49.23 -4.91 -30.64
CA SER A 19 48.38 -4.81 -29.42
C SER A 19 47.42 -3.60 -29.21
N VAL A 20 46.51 -3.34 -30.16
CA VAL A 20 45.29 -2.50 -29.88
C VAL A 20 43.95 -3.21 -30.23
N ARG A 21 43.92 -4.56 -30.29
CA ARG A 21 42.72 -5.32 -30.72
C ARG A 21 42.06 -6.21 -29.66
N GLY A 22 42.66 -6.37 -28.48
CA GLY A 22 42.12 -7.19 -27.38
C GLY A 22 41.34 -6.43 -26.29
N ARG A 23 41.48 -5.10 -26.21
CA ARG A 23 40.90 -4.30 -25.11
C ARG A 23 39.38 -4.08 -25.20
N THR A 24 38.76 -4.20 -26.36
CA THR A 24 37.36 -3.80 -26.59
C THR A 24 36.32 -4.81 -26.08
N THR A 25 36.64 -6.11 -26.04
CA THR A 25 35.69 -7.15 -25.61
C THR A 25 35.55 -7.21 -24.10
N GLY A 26 36.66 -7.20 -23.35
CA GLY A 26 36.65 -7.22 -21.89
C GLY A 26 35.97 -6.00 -21.28
N VAL A 27 36.23 -4.80 -21.83
CA VAL A 27 35.57 -3.56 -21.40
C VAL A 27 34.05 -3.64 -21.54
N ARG A 28 33.52 -4.26 -22.61
CA ARG A 28 32.06 -4.43 -22.79
C ARG A 28 31.42 -5.38 -21.77
N ILE A 29 32.15 -6.40 -21.32
CA ILE A 29 31.66 -7.31 -20.28
C ILE A 29 31.65 -6.58 -18.93
N VAL A 30 32.73 -5.87 -18.60
CA VAL A 30 32.86 -5.08 -17.37
C VAL A 30 31.81 -3.98 -17.29
N THR A 31 31.57 -3.23 -18.36
CA THR A 31 30.51 -2.19 -18.37
C THR A 31 29.11 -2.79 -18.29
N ARG A 32 28.85 -3.94 -18.94
CA ARG A 32 27.55 -4.62 -18.86
C ARG A 32 27.28 -5.19 -17.46
N SER A 33 28.27 -5.78 -16.80
CA SER A 33 28.15 -6.25 -15.42
C SER A 33 27.98 -5.09 -14.44
N ALA A 34 28.77 -4.01 -14.58
CA ALA A 34 28.61 -2.81 -13.77
C ALA A 34 27.21 -2.18 -13.93
N PHE A 35 26.70 -2.13 -15.16
CA PHE A 35 25.35 -1.63 -15.45
C PHE A 35 24.26 -2.52 -14.86
N SER A 36 24.40 -3.86 -14.91
CA SER A 36 23.44 -4.76 -14.24
C SER A 36 23.45 -4.62 -12.72
N VAL A 37 24.62 -4.44 -12.09
CA VAL A 37 24.72 -4.17 -10.65
C VAL A 37 24.08 -2.82 -10.31
N PHE A 38 24.36 -1.78 -11.10
CA PHE A 38 23.74 -0.46 -10.94
C PHE A 38 22.21 -0.53 -11.01
N LEU A 39 21.65 -1.19 -12.04
CA LEU A 39 20.21 -1.39 -12.16
C LEU A 39 19.61 -2.15 -10.96
N LEU A 40 20.26 -3.22 -10.49
CA LEU A 40 19.81 -3.95 -9.31
C LEU A 40 19.81 -3.05 -8.06
N THR A 41 20.86 -2.28 -7.83
CA THR A 41 20.92 -1.33 -6.69
C THR A 41 19.85 -0.24 -6.79
N ALA A 42 19.56 0.27 -8.00
CA ALA A 42 18.50 1.24 -8.23
C ALA A 42 17.10 0.66 -7.96
N CYS A 43 16.82 -0.57 -8.42
CA CYS A 43 15.58 -1.27 -8.13
C CYS A 43 15.39 -1.52 -6.63
N VAL A 44 16.44 -1.95 -5.92
CA VAL A 44 16.40 -2.14 -4.46
C VAL A 44 16.19 -0.82 -3.73
N ALA A 45 16.87 0.26 -4.13
CA ALA A 45 16.68 1.58 -3.55
C ALA A 45 15.23 2.07 -3.72
N LEU A 46 14.66 1.96 -4.93
CA LEU A 46 13.26 2.31 -5.19
C LEU A 46 12.30 1.48 -4.32
N ALA A 47 12.51 0.17 -4.23
CA ALA A 47 11.68 -0.69 -3.38
C ALA A 47 11.72 -0.27 -1.91
N VAL A 48 12.91 0.03 -1.36
CA VAL A 48 13.08 0.51 0.03
C VAL A 48 12.39 1.86 0.24
N LEU A 49 12.47 2.77 -0.73
CA LEU A 49 11.77 4.08 -0.72
C LEU A 49 10.23 3.93 -0.83
N SER A 50 9.72 2.89 -1.47
CA SER A 50 8.27 2.61 -1.56
C SER A 50 7.67 1.97 -0.29
N VAL A 51 8.44 1.21 0.49
CA VAL A 51 7.98 0.60 1.75
C VAL A 51 7.34 1.60 2.75
N PRO A 52 7.95 2.76 3.10
CA PRO A 52 7.35 3.70 4.03
C PRO A 52 6.05 4.33 3.48
N GLN A 53 5.94 4.51 2.16
CA GLN A 53 4.70 5.00 1.53
C GLN A 53 3.57 3.97 1.70
N MET A 54 3.84 2.69 1.44
CA MET A 54 2.88 1.60 1.63
C MET A 54 2.46 1.45 3.10
N ARG A 55 3.37 1.64 4.06
CA ARG A 55 3.04 1.64 5.50
C ARG A 55 2.10 2.79 5.88
N LYS A 56 2.35 4.01 5.39
CA LYS A 56 1.45 5.17 5.60
C LYS A 56 0.05 4.92 5.02
N LEU A 57 -0.04 4.38 3.80
CA LEU A 57 -1.31 4.03 3.17
C LEU A 57 -2.10 2.96 3.93
N ARG A 58 -1.42 1.99 4.56
CA ARG A 58 -2.08 0.99 5.43
C ARG A 58 -2.62 1.64 6.72
N ALA A 59 -1.80 2.43 7.41
CA ALA A 59 -2.21 3.13 8.62
C ALA A 59 -3.45 4.03 8.39
N LEU A 60 -3.44 4.83 7.31
CA LEU A 60 -4.59 5.68 6.93
C LEU A 60 -5.85 4.87 6.59
N LYS A 61 -5.70 3.69 5.96
CA LYS A 61 -6.83 2.78 5.69
C LYS A 61 -7.39 2.16 6.96
N GLU A 62 -6.53 1.79 7.91
CA GLU A 62 -6.95 1.26 9.22
C GLU A 62 -7.67 2.33 10.05
N GLU A 63 -7.16 3.56 10.08
CA GLU A 63 -7.79 4.70 10.75
C GLU A 63 -9.16 5.02 10.14
N LEU A 64 -9.26 5.08 8.81
CA LEU A 64 -10.52 5.26 8.09
C LEU A 64 -11.51 4.12 8.36
N ALA A 65 -11.05 2.87 8.45
CA ALA A 65 -11.89 1.73 8.79
C ALA A 65 -12.44 1.81 10.22
N ARG A 66 -11.62 2.24 11.20
CA ARG A 66 -12.06 2.48 12.58
C ARG A 66 -13.07 3.62 12.67
N ALA A 67 -12.82 4.74 11.97
CA ALA A 67 -13.74 5.87 11.92
C ALA A 67 -15.11 5.47 11.34
N LYS A 68 -15.13 4.70 10.24
CA LYS A 68 -16.38 4.19 9.65
C LYS A 68 -17.11 3.20 10.55
N ALA A 69 -16.39 2.35 11.30
CA ALA A 69 -17.02 1.45 12.26
C ALA A 69 -17.70 2.21 13.41
N LEU A 70 -17.07 3.28 13.90
CA LEU A 70 -17.65 4.17 14.90
C LEU A 70 -18.86 4.95 14.36
N GLU A 71 -18.75 5.50 13.14
CA GLU A 71 -19.84 6.19 12.44
C GLU A 71 -21.07 5.29 12.30
N ALA A 72 -20.89 4.05 11.82
CA ALA A 72 -21.97 3.07 11.70
C ALA A 72 -22.63 2.71 13.05
N HIS A 73 -21.83 2.60 14.12
CA HIS A 73 -22.37 2.36 15.47
C HIS A 73 -23.22 3.53 15.97
N VAL A 74 -22.72 4.77 15.84
CA VAL A 74 -23.45 5.98 16.24
C VAL A 74 -24.71 6.18 15.39
N GLU A 75 -24.68 5.85 14.10
CA GLU A 75 -25.86 5.87 13.24
C GLU A 75 -26.92 4.85 13.68
N GLN A 76 -26.53 3.62 14.01
CA GLN A 76 -27.45 2.60 14.55
C GLN A 76 -28.10 3.05 15.88
N GLU A 77 -27.32 3.61 16.80
CA GLU A 77 -27.87 4.17 18.05
C GLU A 77 -28.83 5.33 17.80
N LYS A 78 -28.46 6.27 16.91
CA LYS A 78 -29.27 7.42 16.52
C LYS A 78 -30.62 6.95 15.97
N ASP A 79 -30.60 5.96 15.07
CA ASP A 79 -31.81 5.44 14.44
C ASP A 79 -32.68 4.64 15.42
N GLN A 80 -32.09 3.91 16.37
CA GLN A 80 -32.83 3.28 17.45
C GLN A 80 -33.52 4.33 18.34
N LYS A 81 -32.76 5.30 18.87
CA LYS A 81 -33.30 6.39 19.71
C LYS A 81 -34.37 7.19 18.96
N ARG A 82 -34.25 7.36 17.64
CA ARG A 82 -35.26 8.01 16.80
C ARG A 82 -36.54 7.19 16.65
N ARG A 83 -36.44 5.86 16.53
CA ARG A 83 -37.61 4.97 16.57
C ARG A 83 -38.30 5.04 17.94
N ASP A 84 -37.54 4.97 19.02
CA ASP A 84 -38.08 5.03 20.39
C ASP A 84 -38.78 6.37 20.65
N LEU A 85 -38.18 7.50 20.26
CA LEU A 85 -38.79 8.83 20.37
C LEU A 85 -40.07 8.97 19.53
N ASN A 86 -40.12 8.35 18.35
CA ASN A 86 -41.34 8.33 17.53
C ASN A 86 -42.43 7.47 18.17
N ALA A 87 -42.08 6.33 18.77
CA ALA A 87 -43.03 5.49 19.50
C ALA A 87 -43.60 6.24 20.72
N ILE A 88 -42.75 6.85 21.55
CA ILE A 88 -43.15 7.67 22.72
C ILE A 88 -44.12 8.80 22.33
N ARG A 89 -43.95 9.40 21.14
CA ARG A 89 -44.79 10.52 20.67
C ARG A 89 -46.11 10.09 20.06
N ASN A 90 -46.15 8.92 19.42
CA ASN A 90 -47.29 8.51 18.58
C ASN A 90 -48.12 7.36 19.17
N ASP A 91 -47.57 6.60 20.13
CA ASP A 91 -48.22 5.48 20.80
C ASP A 91 -48.34 5.73 22.31
N PRO A 92 -49.55 6.07 22.81
CA PRO A 92 -49.80 6.27 24.24
C PRO A 92 -49.54 5.03 25.10
N ALA A 93 -49.73 3.81 24.57
CA ALA A 93 -49.52 2.58 25.32
C ALA A 93 -48.02 2.30 25.50
N TYR A 94 -47.20 2.59 24.47
CA TYR A 94 -45.74 2.56 24.58
C TYR A 94 -45.20 3.60 25.57
N LEU A 95 -45.74 4.83 25.54
CA LEU A 95 -45.42 5.86 26.54
C LEU A 95 -45.76 5.40 27.97
N GLU A 96 -46.95 4.84 28.18
CA GLU A 96 -47.36 4.32 29.50
C GLU A 96 -46.43 3.20 29.98
N LEU A 97 -46.08 2.25 29.10
CA LEU A 97 -45.17 1.15 29.42
C LEU A 97 -43.79 1.66 29.85
N VAL A 98 -43.18 2.56 29.08
CA VAL A 98 -41.86 3.15 29.38
C VAL A 98 -41.90 4.03 30.63
N ALA A 99 -43.02 4.72 30.89
CA ALA A 99 -43.20 5.51 32.10
C ALA A 99 -43.32 4.63 33.35
N ARG A 100 -44.09 3.53 33.28
CA ARG A 100 -44.24 2.57 34.38
C ARG A 100 -42.92 1.89 34.74
N ASP A 101 -42.19 1.40 33.74
CA ASP A 101 -40.88 0.77 33.91
C ASP A 101 -39.87 1.71 34.61
N ARG A 102 -39.82 2.99 34.19
CA ARG A 102 -38.94 4.00 34.82
C ARG A 102 -39.35 4.44 36.22
N LEU A 103 -40.63 4.32 36.57
CA LEU A 103 -41.18 4.74 37.86
C LEU A 103 -41.38 3.56 38.84
N ASP A 104 -40.99 2.35 38.44
CA ASP A 104 -41.20 1.09 39.19
C ASP A 104 -42.69 0.86 39.55
N LEU A 105 -43.60 1.25 38.64
CA LEU A 105 -45.06 1.21 38.84
C LEU A 105 -45.70 -0.02 38.18
N TYR A 106 -46.55 -0.70 38.93
CA TYR A 106 -47.23 -1.94 38.53
C TYR A 106 -48.74 -1.85 38.77
N ARG A 107 -49.54 -2.57 37.97
CA ARG A 107 -50.99 -2.65 38.20
C ARG A 107 -51.31 -3.74 39.22
N GLU A 108 -52.36 -3.53 40.01
CA GLU A 108 -52.83 -4.52 40.98
C GLU A 108 -53.15 -5.85 40.28
N GLY A 109 -52.51 -6.94 40.74
CA GLY A 109 -52.65 -8.29 40.18
C GLY A 109 -51.64 -8.68 39.09
N GLU A 110 -50.78 -7.78 38.62
CA GLU A 110 -49.72 -8.13 37.65
C GLU A 110 -48.57 -8.93 38.31
N LYS A 111 -48.01 -9.90 37.57
CA LYS A 111 -46.80 -10.64 37.97
C LYS A 111 -45.56 -9.97 37.37
N VAL A 112 -44.73 -9.41 38.24
CA VAL A 112 -43.48 -8.75 37.87
C VAL A 112 -42.34 -9.77 37.79
N TYR A 113 -41.60 -9.75 36.69
CA TYR A 113 -40.36 -10.53 36.52
C TYR A 113 -39.19 -9.55 36.37
N ARG A 114 -38.26 -9.55 37.31
CA ARG A 114 -36.99 -8.82 37.21
C ARG A 114 -35.91 -9.76 36.70
N ILE A 115 -35.22 -9.38 35.64
CA ILE A 115 -34.15 -10.16 35.02
C ILE A 115 -32.82 -9.47 35.34
N GLU A 116 -32.05 -10.05 36.25
CA GLU A 116 -30.69 -9.62 36.55
C GLU A 116 -29.78 -9.93 35.35
N GLN A 117 -29.14 -8.92 34.75
CA GLN A 117 -28.04 -9.15 33.80
C GLN A 117 -26.74 -9.41 34.57
N LYS A 118 -26.03 -10.46 34.18
CA LYS A 118 -24.80 -10.96 34.81
C LYS A 118 -23.55 -10.55 34.03
#